data_AF-A0A178KCA3-F1
#
_entry.id   AF-A0A178KCA3-F1
#
_cell.length_a   1.000
_cell.length_b   1.000
_cell.length_c   1.000
_cell.angle_alpha   90.00
_cell.angle_beta   90.00
_cell.angle_gamma   90.00
#
_symmetry.space_group_name_H-M   'P 1'
#
loop_
_entity.id
_entity.type
_entity.pdbx_description
1 polymer ?
#
loop_
_entity_poly.entity_id
_entity_poly.type
_entity_poly.pdbx_seq_one_letter_code
_entity_poly.pdbx_strand_id
1 'polypeptide(L)'
;MPHSVQHQSSTLAQRVLGVIVTLCLLRNFDAFSIAFSYTQLGIIPMVISGLVLLSGILSAIGLLKGRHWGFLPLYFFIPAATMFFNFSMVPFVPLIFPEALRAYVVLGVNISILLYAVFALLNKMDRPIGLNS
;
A
#
# COMPACT_ATOMS: atom_id res chain seq x y z
N MET A 1 -7.52 34.39 2.81
CA MET A 1 -6.36 33.54 3.16
C MET A 1 -6.79 32.06 3.31
N PRO A 2 -6.95 31.27 2.22
CA PRO A 2 -7.30 29.84 2.33
C PRO A 2 -6.26 28.87 1.74
N HIS A 3 -5.09 29.32 1.27
CA HIS A 3 -4.16 28.47 0.51
C HIS A 3 -3.22 27.58 1.37
N SER A 4 -3.14 27.76 2.70
CA SER A 4 -2.20 27.02 3.54
C SER A 4 -2.73 25.68 4.08
N VAL A 5 -4.04 25.50 4.22
CA VAL A 5 -4.64 24.31 4.86
C VAL A 5 -4.59 23.07 3.95
N GLN A 6 -4.69 23.26 2.64
CA GLN A 6 -4.85 22.16 1.69
C GLN A 6 -3.52 21.47 1.31
N HIS A 7 -2.37 22.10 1.56
CA HIS A 7 -1.05 21.49 1.32
C HIS A 7 -0.66 20.51 2.43
N GLN A 8 -1.14 20.77 3.66
CA GLN A 8 -0.81 19.99 4.85
C GLN A 8 -1.63 18.69 4.91
N SER A 9 -2.90 18.71 4.49
CA SER A 9 -3.79 17.53 4.48
C SER A 9 -3.33 16.44 3.51
N SER A 10 -2.87 16.80 2.31
CA SER A 10 -2.35 15.84 1.31
C SER A 10 -1.10 15.11 1.81
N THR A 11 -0.26 15.80 2.58
CA THR A 11 0.96 15.23 3.15
C THR A 11 0.64 14.29 4.31
N LEU A 12 -0.36 14.61 5.13
CA LEU A 12 -0.83 13.74 6.20
C LEU A 12 -1.45 12.44 5.65
N ALA A 13 -2.29 12.52 4.61
CA ALA A 13 -2.87 11.34 3.96
C ALA A 13 -1.80 10.39 3.41
N GLN A 14 -0.75 10.93 2.79
CA GLN A 14 0.40 10.15 2.32
C GLN A 14 1.13 9.46 3.47
N ARG A 15 1.38 10.18 4.57
CA ARG A 15 2.03 9.60 5.74
C ARG A 15 1.18 8.50 6.36
N VAL A 16 -0.14 8.67 6.44
CA VAL A 16 -1.06 7.63 6.93
C VAL A 16 -1.00 6.40 6.03
N LEU A 17 -1.05 6.55 4.71
CA LEU A 17 -0.89 5.43 3.78
C LEU A 17 0.48 4.76 3.93
N GLY A 18 1.55 5.54 4.09
CA GLY A 18 2.89 5.02 4.35
C GLY A 18 2.95 4.20 5.63
N VAL A 19 2.36 4.68 6.73
CA VAL A 19 2.26 3.94 8.00
C VAL A 19 1.46 2.65 7.83
N ILE A 20 0.33 2.67 7.12
CA ILE A 20 -0.48 1.48 6.85
C ILE A 20 0.35 0.43 6.10
N VAL A 21 1.09 0.83 5.06
CA VAL A 21 1.97 -0.06 4.31
C VAL A 21 3.09 -0.61 5.19
N THR A 22 3.73 0.24 6.00
CA THR A 22 4.78 -0.20 6.93
C THR A 22 4.25 -1.22 7.94
N LEU A 23 3.08 -0.97 8.54
CA LEU A 23 2.46 -1.91 9.48
C LEU A 23 2.08 -3.22 8.79
N CYS A 24 1.57 -3.17 7.55
CA CYS A 24 1.28 -4.34 6.75
C CYS A 24 2.54 -5.18 6.48
N LEU A 25 3.65 -4.54 6.10
CA LEU A 25 4.94 -5.22 5.89
C LEU A 25 5.49 -5.83 7.17
N LEU A 26 5.45 -5.09 8.28
CA LEU A 26 5.96 -5.56 9.57
C LEU A 26 5.17 -6.78 10.06
N ARG A 27 3.85 -6.74 9.93
CA ARG A 27 2.96 -7.82 10.34
C ARG A 27 3.12 -9.08 9.49
N ASN A 28 3.34 -8.92 8.20
CA ASN A 28 3.44 -10.05 7.27
C ASN A 28 4.90 -10.44 6.97
N PHE A 29 5.86 -9.95 7.77
CA PHE A 29 7.28 -10.23 7.57
C PHE A 29 7.59 -11.74 7.62
N ASP A 30 6.97 -12.47 8.55
CA ASP A 30 7.11 -13.93 8.66
C ASP A 30 6.61 -14.65 7.41
N ALA A 31 5.52 -14.17 6.81
CA ALA A 31 4.98 -14.74 5.57
C ALA A 31 5.93 -14.55 4.39
N PHE A 32 6.63 -13.41 4.31
CA PHE A 32 7.71 -13.22 3.33
C PHE A 32 8.89 -14.16 3.61
N SER A 33 9.29 -14.34 4.86
CA SER A 33 10.37 -15.27 5.24
C SER A 33 10.05 -16.71 4.80
N ILE A 34 8.83 -17.18 5.05
CA ILE A 34 8.35 -18.49 4.60
C ILE A 34 8.38 -18.58 3.08
N ALA A 35 7.93 -17.54 2.37
CA ALA A 35 7.92 -17.52 0.91
C ALA A 35 9.33 -17.57 0.30
N PHE A 36 10.36 -17.02 0.97
CA PHE A 36 11.76 -17.15 0.54
C PHE A 36 12.37 -18.50 0.90
N SER A 37 11.91 -19.13 1.99
CA SER A 37 12.43 -20.42 2.46
C SER A 37 11.91 -21.63 1.66
N TYR A 38 10.78 -21.50 0.97
CA TYR A 38 10.23 -22.57 0.13
C TYR A 38 10.94 -22.66 -1.23
N THR A 39 12.13 -23.26 -1.24
CA THR A 39 12.91 -23.56 -2.46
C THR A 39 12.21 -24.58 -3.38
N GLN A 40 11.27 -25.37 -2.86
CA GLN A 40 10.63 -26.49 -3.57
C GLN A 40 9.49 -26.08 -4.53
N LEU A 41 8.94 -24.86 -4.41
CA LEU A 41 7.75 -24.43 -5.19
C LEU A 41 8.09 -23.60 -6.44
N GLY A 42 9.38 -23.42 -6.76
CA GLY A 42 9.85 -22.79 -8.00
C GLY A 42 10.26 -21.32 -7.86
N ILE A 43 11.05 -20.84 -8.82
CA ILE A 43 11.64 -19.48 -8.85
C ILE A 43 10.54 -18.40 -8.86
N ILE A 44 9.36 -18.69 -9.43
CA ILE A 44 8.28 -17.73 -9.63
C ILE A 44 7.75 -17.14 -8.31
N PRO A 45 7.27 -17.93 -7.33
CA PRO A 45 6.81 -17.39 -6.05
C PRO A 45 7.88 -16.59 -5.30
N MET A 46 9.15 -16.97 -5.40
CA MET A 46 10.27 -16.22 -4.81
C MET A 46 10.43 -14.84 -5.47
N VAL A 47 10.42 -14.78 -6.80
CA VAL A 47 10.54 -13.52 -7.55
C VAL A 47 9.34 -12.61 -7.26
N ILE A 48 8.12 -13.15 -7.24
CA ILE A 48 6.91 -12.39 -6.92
C ILE A 48 7.00 -11.84 -5.49
N SER A 49 7.37 -12.66 -4.51
CA SER A 49 7.55 -12.23 -3.12
C SER A 49 8.57 -11.11 -2.99
N GLY A 50 9.70 -11.22 -3.69
CA GLY A 50 10.73 -10.19 -3.76
C GLY A 50 10.21 -8.88 -4.36
N LEU A 51 9.49 -8.94 -5.48
CA LEU A 51 8.89 -7.77 -6.12
C LEU A 51 7.85 -7.08 -5.23
N VAL A 52 6.99 -7.87 -4.56
CA VAL A 52 5.98 -7.34 -3.64
C VAL A 52 6.64 -6.68 -2.44
N LEU A 53 7.64 -7.32 -1.83
CA LEU A 53 8.37 -6.76 -0.70
C LEU A 53 9.07 -5.45 -1.09
N LEU A 54 9.80 -5.45 -2.23
CA LEU A 54 10.51 -4.27 -2.74
C LEU A 54 9.53 -3.13 -3.02
N SER A 55 8.41 -3.43 -3.66
CA SER A 55 7.36 -2.45 -3.95
C SER A 55 6.76 -1.87 -2.66
N GLY A 56 6.48 -2.71 -1.67
CA GLY A 56 6.01 -2.24 -0.37
C GLY A 56 7.01 -1.29 0.30
N ILE A 57 8.30 -1.64 0.31
CA ILE A 57 9.36 -0.82 0.92
C ILE A 57 9.50 0.53 0.19
N LEU A 58 9.57 0.51 -1.14
CA LEU A 58 9.65 1.73 -1.96
C LEU A 58 8.42 2.63 -1.75
N SER A 59 7.24 2.03 -1.64
CA SER A 59 6.00 2.74 -1.36
C SER A 59 6.02 3.38 0.03
N ALA A 60 6.36 2.62 1.06
CA ALA A 60 6.48 3.13 2.42
C ALA A 60 7.45 4.32 2.49
N ILE A 61 8.65 4.20 1.94
CA ILE A 61 9.66 5.27 1.93
C ILE A 61 9.14 6.50 1.17
N GLY A 62 8.58 6.32 -0.02
CA GLY A 62 8.07 7.41 -0.84
C GLY A 62 6.92 8.15 -0.16
N LEU A 63 5.96 7.42 0.41
CA LEU A 63 4.77 7.97 1.06
C LEU A 63 5.09 8.65 2.41
N LEU A 64 5.97 8.06 3.24
CA LEU A 64 6.41 8.68 4.49
C LEU A 64 7.17 9.99 4.24
N LYS A 65 7.94 10.06 3.15
CA LYS A 65 8.61 11.29 2.70
C LYS A 65 7.68 12.28 1.99
N GLY A 66 6.39 11.97 1.84
CA GLY A 66 5.40 12.82 1.14
C GLY A 66 5.66 12.96 -0.37
N ARG A 67 6.41 12.02 -0.96
CA ARG A 67 6.80 12.03 -2.37
C ARG A 67 5.74 11.32 -3.20
N HIS A 68 5.37 11.94 -4.32
CA HIS A 68 4.35 11.42 -5.25
C HIS A 68 4.73 10.07 -5.85
N TRP A 69 6.02 9.82 -6.07
CA TRP A 69 6.47 8.56 -6.64
C TRP A 69 6.17 7.36 -5.74
N GLY A 70 5.94 7.54 -4.43
CA GLY A 70 5.55 6.46 -3.52
C GLY A 70 4.17 5.83 -3.82
N PHE A 71 3.32 6.53 -4.57
CA PHE A 71 2.04 5.99 -5.03
C PHE A 71 2.21 4.95 -6.14
N LEU A 72 3.21 5.08 -7.02
CA LEU A 72 3.44 4.12 -8.11
C LEU A 72 3.68 2.69 -7.58
N PRO A 73 4.65 2.44 -6.67
CA PRO A 73 4.82 1.12 -6.09
C PRO A 73 3.66 0.75 -5.13
N LEU A 74 2.89 1.72 -4.59
CA LEU A 74 1.68 1.40 -3.81
C LEU A 74 0.63 0.67 -4.67
N TYR A 75 0.40 1.16 -5.89
CA TYR A 75 -0.58 0.58 -6.81
C TYR A 75 -0.19 -0.81 -7.29
N PHE A 76 1.11 -1.12 -7.32
CA PHE A 76 1.57 -2.47 -7.58
C PHE A 76 1.50 -3.36 -6.32
N PHE A 77 1.85 -2.79 -5.16
CA PHE A 77 1.93 -3.51 -3.90
C PHE A 77 0.56 -4.00 -3.42
N ILE A 78 -0.47 -3.14 -3.39
CA ILE A 78 -1.78 -3.52 -2.81
C ILE A 78 -2.42 -4.70 -3.57
N PRO A 79 -2.57 -4.67 -4.91
CA PRO A 79 -3.16 -5.79 -5.64
C PRO A 79 -2.30 -7.05 -5.54
N ALA A 80 -0.98 -6.94 -5.64
CA ALA A 80 -0.10 -8.10 -5.58
C ALA A 80 -0.10 -8.75 -4.19
N ALA A 81 -0.05 -7.96 -3.12
CA ALA A 81 -0.18 -8.45 -1.74
C ALA A 81 -1.55 -9.12 -1.49
N THR A 82 -2.62 -8.59 -2.11
CA THR A 82 -3.97 -9.16 -1.99
C THR A 82 -4.12 -10.46 -2.76
N MET A 83 -3.71 -10.50 -4.04
CA MET A 83 -3.93 -11.67 -4.91
C MET A 83 -2.99 -12.83 -4.60
N PHE A 84 -1.71 -12.56 -4.34
CA PHE A 84 -0.72 -13.62 -4.14
C PHE A 84 -0.61 -14.09 -2.69
N PHE A 85 -0.87 -13.20 -1.73
CA PHE A 85 -0.66 -13.49 -0.31
C PHE A 85 -1.92 -13.33 0.56
N ASN A 86 -3.02 -12.84 0.00
CA ASN A 86 -4.25 -12.53 0.75
C ASN A 86 -3.99 -11.63 1.98
N PHE A 87 -3.01 -10.74 1.87
CA PHE A 87 -2.65 -9.83 2.95
C PHE A 87 -3.69 -8.74 3.09
N SER A 88 -4.07 -8.45 4.34
CA SER A 88 -4.88 -7.29 4.65
C SER A 88 -3.99 -6.09 4.95
N MET A 89 -4.28 -4.96 4.31
CA MET A 89 -3.63 -3.68 4.64
C MET A 89 -3.99 -3.21 6.05
N VAL A 90 -5.15 -3.62 6.57
CA VAL A 90 -5.57 -3.32 7.94
C VAL A 90 -5.32 -4.55 8.81
N PRO A 91 -4.40 -4.48 9.78
CA PRO A 91 -3.97 -5.65 10.55
C PRO A 91 -5.13 -6.31 11.32
N PHE A 92 -6.11 -5.55 11.79
CA PHE A 92 -7.17 -6.11 12.65
C PHE A 92 -8.29 -6.83 11.89
N VAL A 93 -8.39 -6.66 10.57
CA VAL A 93 -9.48 -7.24 9.78
C VAL A 93 -9.50 -8.78 9.85
N PRO A 94 -8.38 -9.51 9.66
CA PRO A 94 -8.40 -10.97 9.74
C PRO A 94 -8.78 -11.52 11.12
N LEU A 95 -8.59 -10.74 12.20
CA LEU A 95 -8.83 -11.15 13.58
C LEU A 95 -10.30 -11.03 13.98
N ILE A 96 -11.02 -10.07 13.38
CA ILE A 96 -12.40 -9.73 13.75
C ILE A 96 -13.41 -10.55 12.94
N PHE A 97 -13.08 -10.90 11.70
CA PHE A 97 -14.01 -11.55 10.78
C PHE A 97 -13.83 -13.07 10.71
N PRO A 98 -14.94 -13.85 10.61
CA PRO A 98 -14.91 -15.28 10.40
C PRO A 98 -14.17 -15.66 9.11
N GLU A 99 -13.51 -16.83 9.08
CA GLU A 99 -12.70 -17.26 7.93
C GLU A 99 -13.48 -17.27 6.60
N ALA A 100 -14.74 -17.68 6.64
CA ALA A 100 -15.62 -17.72 5.47
C ALA A 100 -15.81 -16.36 4.79
N LEU A 101 -15.76 -15.27 5.57
CA LEU A 101 -15.94 -13.90 5.06
C LEU A 101 -14.62 -13.15 4.93
N ARG A 102 -13.54 -13.64 5.56
CA ARG A 102 -12.25 -12.95 5.67
C ARG A 102 -11.71 -12.54 4.30
N ALA A 103 -11.71 -13.42 3.31
CA ALA A 103 -11.20 -13.11 1.98
C ALA A 103 -11.97 -11.97 1.29
N TYR A 104 -13.31 -11.98 1.39
CA TYR A 104 -14.16 -10.93 0.82
C TYR A 104 -13.97 -9.59 1.53
N VAL A 105 -13.86 -9.59 2.86
CA VAL A 105 -13.64 -8.36 3.64
C VAL A 105 -12.25 -7.80 3.38
N VAL A 106 -11.21 -8.64 3.33
CA VAL A 106 -9.83 -8.22 3.00
C VAL A 106 -9.79 -7.59 1.61
N LEU A 107 -10.43 -8.23 0.62
CA LEU A 107 -10.53 -7.70 -0.73
C LEU A 107 -11.23 -6.32 -0.73
N GLY A 108 -12.38 -6.20 -0.07
CA GLY A 108 -13.12 -4.94 0.00
C GLY A 108 -12.35 -3.81 0.68
N VAL A 109 -11.63 -4.11 1.77
CA VAL A 109 -10.77 -3.15 2.48
C VAL A 109 -9.61 -2.70 1.61
N ASN A 110 -8.92 -3.65 0.97
CA ASN A 110 -7.77 -3.33 0.12
C ASN A 110 -8.18 -2.52 -1.12
N ILE A 111 -9.33 -2.83 -1.74
CA ILE A 111 -9.91 -2.04 -2.83
C ILE A 111 -10.25 -0.63 -2.34
N SER A 112 -10.85 -0.49 -1.15
CA SER A 112 -11.22 0.82 -0.60
C SER A 112 -9.98 1.69 -0.37
N ILE A 113 -8.89 1.11 0.15
CA ILE A 113 -7.61 1.80 0.36
C ILE A 113 -6.97 2.16 -0.99
N LEU A 114 -7.05 1.28 -1.98
CA LEU A 114 -6.55 1.53 -3.32
C LEU A 114 -7.28 2.71 -3.98
N LEU A 115 -8.62 2.71 -3.93
CA LEU A 115 -9.45 3.80 -4.47
C LEU A 115 -9.15 5.12 -3.76
N TYR A 116 -8.98 5.10 -2.43
CA TYR A 116 -8.56 6.27 -1.68
C TYR A 116 -7.19 6.78 -2.13
N ALA A 117 -6.23 5.87 -2.36
CA ALA A 117 -4.90 6.23 -2.86
C ALA A 117 -4.95 6.82 -4.27
N VAL A 118 -5.80 6.30 -5.17
CA VAL A 118 -6.04 6.86 -6.51
C VAL A 118 -6.62 8.27 -6.39
N PHE A 119 -7.67 8.44 -5.57
CA PHE A 119 -8.28 9.74 -5.34
C PHE A 119 -7.30 10.77 -4.76
N ALA A 120 -6.47 10.35 -3.81
CA ALA A 120 -5.43 11.20 -3.20
C ALA A 120 -4.37 11.65 -4.21
N LEU A 121 -4.02 10.79 -5.19
CA LEU A 121 -3.11 11.15 -6.28
C LEU A 121 -3.76 12.11 -7.26
N LEU A 122 -4.99 11.83 -7.71
CA LEU A 122 -5.72 12.66 -8.67
C LEU A 122 -5.91 14.08 -8.14
N ASN A 123 -6.32 14.24 -6.87
CA ASN A 123 -6.42 15.54 -6.20
C ASN A 123 -5.10 16.33 -6.15
N LYS A 124 -3.97 15.65 -6.33
CA LYS A 124 -2.64 16.26 -6.34
C LYS A 124 -2.18 16.62 -7.76
N MET A 125 -2.64 15.88 -8.77
CA MET A 125 -2.40 16.17 -10.19
C MET A 125 -3.30 17.28 -10.72
N ASP A 126 -4.52 17.40 -10.20
CA ASP A 126 -5.51 18.41 -10.60
C ASP A 126 -5.19 19.83 -10.06
N ARG A 127 -4.07 19.98 -9.35
CA ARG A 127 -3.55 21.29 -8.96
C ARG A 127 -2.82 21.87 -10.16
N PRO A 128 -3.27 23.01 -10.71
CA PRO A 128 -2.58 23.64 -11.82
C PRO A 128 -1.13 23.90 -11.41
N ILE A 129 -0.22 23.44 -12.25
CA ILE A 129 1.19 23.82 -12.23
C ILE A 129 1.17 25.35 -12.35
N GLY A 130 1.44 26.06 -11.27
CA GLY A 130 1.51 27.51 -11.27
C GLY A 130 2.64 27.95 -12.20
N LEU A 131 2.33 28.16 -13.48
CA LEU A 131 3.12 28.93 -14.44
C LEU A 131 3.07 30.40 -14.01
N ASN A 132 3.69 30.72 -12.88
CA ASN A 132 4.12 32.08 -12.55
C ASN A 132 5.62 31.97 -12.22
N SER A 133 6.41 31.92 -13.29
CA SER A 133 7.83 32.29 -13.31
C SER A 133 7.91 33.74 -13.73
#